data_AF-A0A7V3D642-F1
#
_entry.id   AF-A0A7V3D642-F1
#
_cell.length_a   1.000
_cell.length_b   1.000
_cell.length_c   1.000
_cell.angle_alpha   90.00
_cell.angle_beta   90.00
_cell.angle_gamma   90.00
#
_symmetry.space_group_name_H-M   'P 1'
#
loop_
_entity.id
_entity.type
_entity.pdbx_description
1 polymer ?
#
loop_
_entity_poly.entity_id
_entity_poly.type
_entity_poly.pdbx_seq_one_letter_code
_entity_poly.pdbx_strand_id
1 'polypeptide(L)'
;MKGLIRKACLTLGSVGLLAGSLGCYAYQDIVDPCYPERYWHAARQNVYSAFAPQVQNGHVLDQTIWNHHFEAGTDKLAPGGLEQLNYLARRRPQPTATVFIQTAEDIPYDPAKPEEFVRKRQELNTKRGEAVRKYLNSITTARGGSEGYFQVVVHEPGQVGQPADPATRTVQQMHARVRGGLQGTGGTTSGGGSGTSGGSTGQ
;
A
#
# COMPACT_ATOMS: atom_id res chain seq x y z
N MET A 1 -13.31 74.96 31.80
CA MET A 1 -13.56 74.11 30.62
C MET A 1 -12.27 73.52 30.01
N LYS A 2 -11.36 72.93 30.79
CA LYS A 2 -10.09 72.33 30.29
C LYS A 2 -10.01 70.79 30.44
N GLY A 3 -11.05 70.17 31.02
CA GLY A 3 -11.08 68.73 31.32
C GLY A 3 -11.90 67.87 30.34
N LEU A 4 -12.74 68.47 29.50
CA LEU A 4 -13.65 67.72 28.63
C LEU A 4 -12.94 67.16 27.38
N ILE A 5 -12.03 67.95 26.80
CA ILE A 5 -11.28 67.58 25.58
C ILE A 5 -10.31 66.42 25.83
N ARG A 6 -9.64 66.39 27.00
CA ARG A 6 -8.75 65.27 27.37
C ARG A 6 -9.49 63.95 27.57
N LYS A 7 -10.74 63.99 28.07
CA LYS A 7 -11.55 62.79 28.26
C LYS A 7 -12.11 62.25 26.94
N ALA A 8 -12.52 63.14 26.03
CA ALA A 8 -13.04 62.76 24.72
C ALA A 8 -11.98 62.12 23.79
N CYS A 9 -10.74 62.64 23.80
CA CYS A 9 -9.65 62.04 23.01
C CYS A 9 -9.23 60.65 23.53
N LEU A 10 -9.26 60.43 24.85
CA LEU A 10 -8.93 59.13 25.43
C LEU A 10 -9.98 58.07 25.11
N THR A 11 -11.27 58.44 25.15
CA THR A 11 -12.37 57.51 24.82
C THR A 11 -12.44 57.18 23.33
N LEU A 12 -12.18 58.14 22.43
CA LEU A 12 -12.13 57.88 20.98
C LEU A 12 -10.88 57.09 20.56
N GLY A 13 -9.74 57.34 21.21
CA GLY A 13 -8.51 56.57 20.99
C GLY A 13 -8.63 55.11 21.41
N SER A 14 -9.32 54.82 22.53
CA SER A 14 -9.56 53.45 23.00
C SER A 14 -10.57 52.67 22.16
N VAL A 15 -11.56 53.34 21.54
CA VAL A 15 -12.52 52.68 20.64
C VAL A 15 -11.91 52.43 19.25
N GLY A 16 -11.06 53.34 18.75
CA GLY A 16 -10.33 53.14 17.49
C GLY A 16 -9.28 52.01 17.56
N LEU A 17 -8.61 51.83 18.69
CA LEU A 17 -7.67 50.73 18.92
C LEU A 17 -8.37 49.36 19.03
N LEU A 18 -9.55 49.31 19.64
CA LEU A 18 -10.35 48.08 19.70
C LEU A 18 -10.91 47.68 18.34
N ALA A 19 -11.37 48.64 17.53
CA ALA A 19 -11.85 48.38 16.17
C ALA A 19 -10.72 47.91 15.21
N GLY A 20 -9.49 48.42 15.39
CA GLY A 20 -8.31 47.96 14.64
C GLY A 20 -7.85 46.54 15.03
N SER A 21 -8.09 46.12 16.28
CA SER A 21 -7.72 44.77 16.76
C SER A 21 -8.74 43.67 16.44
N LEU A 22 -9.99 44.03 16.11
CA LEU A 22 -11.03 43.08 15.68
C LEU A 22 -10.99 42.76 14.18
N GLY A 23 -10.30 43.58 13.38
CA GLY A 23 -10.20 43.40 11.92
C GLY A 23 -9.38 42.18 11.47
N CYS A 24 -8.55 41.60 12.34
CA CYS A 24 -7.76 40.41 12.01
C CYS A 24 -8.47 39.09 12.33
N TYR A 25 -9.50 39.09 13.20
CA TYR A 25 -10.27 37.87 13.51
C TYR A 25 -11.29 37.57 12.41
N ALA A 26 -12.00 38.60 11.91
CA ALA A 26 -12.99 38.41 10.85
C ALA A 26 -12.38 37.98 9.51
N TYR A 27 -11.12 38.34 9.21
CA TYR A 27 -10.46 37.93 7.96
C TYR A 27 -10.03 36.46 7.96
N GLN A 28 -9.55 35.93 9.10
CA GLN A 28 -9.19 34.51 9.24
C GLN A 28 -10.41 33.58 9.23
N ASP A 29 -11.58 34.08 9.65
CA ASP A 29 -12.85 33.34 9.57
C ASP A 29 -13.44 33.32 8.14
N ILE A 30 -13.08 34.28 7.29
CA ILE A 30 -13.58 34.40 5.90
C ILE A 30 -12.61 33.82 4.87
N VAL A 31 -11.30 33.88 5.13
CA VAL A 31 -10.24 33.47 4.20
C VAL A 31 -9.27 32.56 4.94
N ASP A 32 -9.03 31.36 4.40
CA ASP A 32 -7.98 30.48 4.89
C ASP A 32 -6.61 31.07 4.57
N PRO A 33 -5.83 31.53 5.57
CA PRO A 33 -4.53 32.17 5.33
C PRO A 33 -3.49 31.19 4.78
N CYS A 34 -3.74 29.89 4.87
CA CYS A 34 -2.87 28.82 4.38
C CYS A 34 -3.31 28.27 3.01
N TYR A 35 -4.20 28.98 2.31
CA TYR A 35 -4.54 28.68 0.93
C TYR A 35 -3.49 29.27 -0.01
N PRO A 36 -2.95 28.49 -0.98
CA PRO A 36 -3.35 27.12 -1.34
C PRO A 36 -2.51 25.99 -0.71
N GLU A 37 -1.42 26.29 -0.01
CA GLU A 37 -0.37 25.32 0.36
C GLU A 37 -0.90 24.17 1.22
N ARG A 38 -1.78 24.46 2.19
CA ARG A 38 -2.39 23.45 3.06
C ARG A 38 -3.23 22.44 2.26
N TYR A 39 -4.00 22.92 1.29
CA TYR A 39 -4.83 22.07 0.44
C TYR A 39 -4.00 21.27 -0.56
N TRP A 40 -2.94 21.87 -1.11
CA TRP A 40 -2.02 21.14 -1.97
C TRP A 40 -1.29 20.03 -1.22
N HIS A 41 -0.86 20.29 0.02
CA HIS A 41 -0.27 19.26 0.88
C HIS A 41 -1.28 18.13 1.17
N ALA A 42 -2.50 18.48 1.58
CA ALA A 42 -3.54 17.49 1.86
C ALA A 42 -3.92 16.67 0.62
N ALA A 43 -4.10 17.33 -0.53
CA ALA A 43 -4.39 16.65 -1.80
C ALA A 43 -3.27 15.69 -2.20
N ARG A 44 -2.00 16.12 -2.09
CA ARG A 44 -0.83 15.26 -2.37
C ARG A 44 -0.76 14.07 -1.43
N GLN A 45 -0.98 14.28 -0.13
CA GLN A 45 -0.98 13.22 0.87
C GLN A 45 -2.11 12.21 0.62
N ASN A 46 -3.31 12.67 0.24
CA ASN A 46 -4.43 11.80 -0.10
C ASN A 46 -4.09 10.91 -1.30
N VAL A 47 -3.53 11.50 -2.37
CA VAL A 47 -3.09 10.74 -3.55
C VAL A 47 -2.00 9.74 -3.17
N TYR A 48 -0.97 10.16 -2.43
CA TYR A 48 0.13 9.27 -2.04
C TYR A 48 -0.33 8.14 -1.13
N SER A 49 -1.22 8.41 -0.18
CA SER A 49 -1.74 7.38 0.73
C SER A 49 -2.51 6.29 -0.03
N ALA A 50 -3.18 6.63 -1.13
CA ALA A 50 -3.91 5.68 -1.96
C ALA A 50 -2.96 4.75 -2.76
N PHE A 51 -1.86 5.29 -3.29
CA PHE A 51 -0.92 4.52 -4.11
C PHE A 51 0.18 3.81 -3.29
N ALA A 52 0.47 4.27 -2.07
CA ALA A 52 1.54 3.72 -1.24
C ALA A 52 1.45 2.20 -1.06
N PRO A 53 0.28 1.59 -0.75
CA PRO A 53 0.19 0.13 -0.60
C PRO A 53 0.54 -0.62 -1.90
N GLN A 54 0.11 -0.09 -3.04
CA GLN A 54 0.39 -0.71 -4.34
C GLN A 54 1.88 -0.65 -4.68
N VAL A 55 2.53 0.49 -4.41
CA VAL A 55 3.98 0.63 -4.61
C VAL A 55 4.77 -0.28 -3.68
N GLN A 56 4.36 -0.40 -2.41
CA GLN A 56 5.01 -1.30 -1.45
C GLN A 56 4.86 -2.76 -1.85
N ASN A 57 3.66 -3.18 -2.28
CA ASN A 57 3.45 -4.54 -2.78
C ASN A 57 4.28 -4.82 -4.04
N GLY A 58 4.32 -3.89 -4.98
CA GLY A 58 5.18 -4.00 -6.16
C GLY A 58 6.66 -4.10 -5.81
N HIS A 59 7.09 -3.35 -4.79
CA HIS A 59 8.46 -3.42 -4.30
C HIS A 59 8.81 -4.78 -3.70
N VAL A 60 7.92 -5.36 -2.89
CA VAL A 60 8.10 -6.71 -2.35
C VAL A 60 8.21 -7.75 -3.47
N LEU A 61 7.31 -7.70 -4.46
CA LEU A 61 7.31 -8.64 -5.59
C LEU A 61 8.60 -8.59 -6.41
N ASP A 62 9.08 -7.39 -6.69
CA ASP A 62 10.32 -7.16 -7.44
C ASP A 62 11.58 -7.59 -6.67
N GLN A 63 11.56 -7.44 -5.34
CA GLN A 63 12.63 -7.90 -4.44
C GLN A 63 12.52 -9.39 -4.07
N THR A 64 11.53 -10.12 -4.59
CA THR A 64 11.31 -11.52 -4.26
C THR A 64 12.08 -12.45 -5.19
N ILE A 65 12.86 -13.35 -4.60
CA ILE A 65 13.44 -14.50 -5.26
C ILE A 65 12.45 -15.67 -5.16
N TRP A 66 11.79 -15.92 -6.28
CA TRP A 66 10.82 -17.00 -6.47
C TRP A 66 11.45 -18.40 -6.52
N ASN A 67 10.64 -19.43 -6.28
CA ASN A 67 11.09 -20.83 -6.30
C ASN A 67 11.73 -21.26 -7.63
N HIS A 68 11.31 -20.71 -8.77
CA HIS A 68 11.88 -21.02 -10.08
C HIS A 68 13.31 -20.46 -10.32
N HIS A 69 13.81 -19.63 -9.42
CA HIS A 69 15.20 -19.17 -9.43
C HIS A 69 16.17 -20.18 -8.82
N PHE A 70 15.66 -21.26 -8.23
CA PHE A 70 16.45 -22.35 -7.68
C PHE A 70 16.24 -23.63 -8.51
N GLU A 71 17.23 -24.52 -8.48
CA GLU A 71 17.04 -25.89 -8.94
C GLU A 71 16.07 -26.62 -7.99
N ALA A 72 15.09 -27.34 -8.56
CA ALA A 72 14.04 -28.01 -7.80
C ALA A 72 14.60 -28.98 -6.75
N GLY A 73 14.11 -28.88 -5.52
CA GLY A 73 14.51 -29.65 -4.35
C GLY A 73 15.83 -29.19 -3.71
N THR A 74 16.47 -28.13 -4.21
CA THR A 74 17.82 -27.74 -3.78
C THR A 74 17.95 -26.25 -3.43
N ASP A 75 19.09 -25.90 -2.85
CA ASP A 75 19.55 -24.54 -2.53
C ASP A 75 20.43 -23.93 -3.64
N LYS A 76 20.62 -24.64 -4.75
CA LYS A 76 21.43 -24.16 -5.88
C LYS A 76 20.66 -23.12 -6.69
N LEU A 77 21.32 -22.00 -6.94
CA LEU A 77 20.79 -20.91 -7.76
C LEU A 77 20.86 -21.31 -9.24
N ALA A 78 19.72 -21.25 -9.92
CA ALA A 78 19.65 -21.40 -11.37
C ALA A 78 20.23 -20.14 -12.06
N PRO A 79 20.61 -20.22 -13.35
CA PRO A 79 21.12 -19.05 -14.09
C PRO A 79 20.20 -17.83 -14.02
N GLY A 80 18.88 -18.02 -14.11
CA GLY A 80 17.91 -16.94 -13.95
C GLY A 80 17.93 -16.30 -12.56
N GLY A 81 18.18 -17.09 -11.50
CA GLY A 81 18.34 -16.58 -10.14
C GLY A 81 19.61 -15.76 -9.96
N LEU A 82 20.71 -16.17 -10.58
CA LEU A 82 21.97 -15.41 -10.58
C LEU A 82 21.81 -14.06 -11.28
N GLU A 83 21.15 -14.02 -12.43
CA GLU A 83 20.84 -12.78 -13.15
C GLU A 83 19.92 -11.86 -12.33
N GLN A 84 18.87 -12.41 -11.69
CA GLN A 84 18.00 -11.62 -10.82
C GLN A 84 18.77 -11.02 -9.64
N LEU A 85 19.64 -11.78 -8.98
CA LEU A 85 20.46 -11.27 -7.89
C LEU A 85 21.47 -10.23 -8.36
N ASN A 86 22.05 -10.39 -9.56
CA ASN A 86 22.88 -9.37 -10.19
C ASN A 86 22.10 -8.08 -10.47
N TYR A 87 20.87 -8.20 -10.95
CA TYR A 87 19.97 -7.06 -11.15
C TYR A 87 19.72 -6.32 -9.84
N LEU A 88 19.34 -7.03 -8.78
CA LEU A 88 19.09 -6.44 -7.46
C LEU A 88 20.34 -5.74 -6.88
N ALA A 89 21.50 -6.37 -6.98
CA ALA A 89 22.77 -5.80 -6.51
C ALA A 89 23.22 -4.56 -7.30
N ARG A 90 22.73 -4.38 -8.54
CA ARG A 90 23.11 -3.27 -9.43
C ARG A 90 22.05 -2.17 -9.53
N ARG A 91 20.94 -2.32 -8.82
CA ARG A 91 19.82 -1.38 -8.86
C ARG A 91 20.25 0.04 -8.45
N ARG A 92 19.76 1.02 -9.20
CA ARG A 92 19.94 2.46 -8.95
C ARG A 92 18.63 3.07 -8.44
N PRO A 93 18.66 4.14 -7.62
CA PRO A 93 19.85 4.89 -7.17
C PRO A 93 20.71 4.13 -6.14
N GLN A 94 20.10 3.27 -5.34
CA GLN A 94 20.78 2.36 -4.42
C GLN A 94 20.10 0.97 -4.42
N PRO A 95 20.86 -0.12 -4.18
CA PRO A 95 20.27 -1.42 -3.93
C PRO A 95 19.44 -1.40 -2.65
N THR A 96 18.27 -2.03 -2.67
CA THR A 96 17.46 -2.22 -1.46
C THR A 96 18.10 -3.28 -0.58
N ALA A 97 18.29 -2.98 0.70
CA ALA A 97 18.90 -3.92 1.63
C ALA A 97 18.04 -5.18 1.88
N THR A 98 16.72 -5.10 1.75
CA THR A 98 15.84 -6.23 2.03
C THR A 98 15.52 -7.01 0.75
N VAL A 99 15.84 -8.30 0.77
CA VAL A 99 15.52 -9.27 -0.28
C VAL A 99 14.59 -10.33 0.30
N PHE A 100 13.52 -10.66 -0.41
CA PHE A 100 12.54 -11.64 0.01
C PHE A 100 12.79 -12.97 -0.69
N ILE A 101 12.57 -14.08 0.00
CA ILE A 101 12.62 -15.42 -0.59
C ILE A 101 11.27 -16.10 -0.36
N GLN A 102 10.73 -16.65 -1.44
CA GLN A 102 9.51 -17.45 -1.39
C GLN A 102 9.76 -18.74 -0.58
N THR A 103 8.75 -19.18 0.17
CA THR A 103 8.81 -20.45 0.89
C THR A 103 9.02 -21.59 -0.11
N ALA A 104 9.90 -22.53 0.23
CA ALA A 104 10.11 -23.72 -0.56
C ALA A 104 8.85 -24.60 -0.63
N GLU A 105 8.25 -24.69 -1.81
CA GLU A 105 7.05 -25.50 -2.09
C GLU A 105 7.36 -26.76 -2.93
N ASP A 106 8.62 -26.94 -3.29
CA ASP A 106 9.12 -27.98 -4.17
C ASP A 106 9.37 -29.32 -3.46
N ILE A 107 9.07 -29.40 -2.17
CA ILE A 107 9.14 -30.65 -1.40
C ILE A 107 7.80 -31.38 -1.51
N PRO A 108 7.76 -32.65 -1.95
CA PRO A 108 6.50 -33.40 -2.01
C PRO A 108 5.95 -33.68 -0.61
N TYR A 109 4.64 -33.54 -0.45
CA TYR A 109 3.95 -33.86 0.80
C TYR A 109 3.73 -35.38 0.91
N ASP A 110 4.21 -35.97 2.00
CA ASP A 110 3.94 -37.36 2.37
C ASP A 110 2.90 -37.39 3.51
N PRO A 111 1.69 -37.93 3.28
CA PRO A 111 0.64 -37.98 4.30
C PRO A 111 1.02 -38.89 5.48
N ALA A 112 1.95 -39.83 5.31
CA ALA A 112 2.40 -40.69 6.40
C ALA A 112 3.31 -39.96 7.39
N LYS A 113 3.92 -38.83 6.99
CA LYS A 113 4.91 -38.09 7.79
C LYS A 113 4.79 -36.56 7.61
N PRO A 114 3.70 -35.94 8.06
CA PRO A 114 3.47 -34.51 7.90
C PRO A 114 4.51 -33.63 8.60
N GLU A 115 5.10 -34.10 9.71
CA GLU A 115 6.12 -33.35 10.46
C GLU A 115 7.44 -33.25 9.70
N GLU A 116 7.85 -34.30 8.98
CA GLU A 116 9.06 -34.27 8.16
C GLU A 116 8.96 -33.22 7.05
N PHE A 117 7.77 -33.00 6.51
CA PHE A 117 7.53 -31.99 5.47
C PHE A 117 7.77 -30.57 5.98
N VAL A 118 7.30 -30.24 7.18
CA VAL A 118 7.54 -28.92 7.79
C VAL A 118 9.03 -28.72 8.07
N ARG A 119 9.69 -29.73 8.65
CA ARG A 119 11.12 -29.68 8.95
C ARG A 119 11.97 -29.49 7.69
N LYS A 120 11.74 -30.32 6.65
CA LYS A 120 12.46 -30.23 5.37
C LYS A 120 12.28 -28.87 4.70
N ARG A 121 11.08 -28.28 4.77
CA ARG A 121 10.83 -26.92 4.23
C ARG A 121 11.62 -25.85 4.99
N GLN A 122 11.62 -25.88 6.32
CA GLN A 122 12.38 -24.92 7.12
C GLN A 122 13.89 -25.03 6.87
N GLU A 123 14.42 -26.26 6.80
CA GLU A 123 15.82 -26.50 6.46
C GLU A 123 16.17 -25.96 5.07
N LEU A 124 15.32 -26.22 4.07
CA LEU A 124 15.54 -25.75 2.71
C LEU A 124 15.45 -24.22 2.60
N ASN A 125 14.49 -23.58 3.27
CA ASN A 125 14.37 -22.12 3.36
C ASN A 125 15.63 -21.48 3.95
N THR A 126 16.17 -22.09 5.02
CA THR A 126 17.39 -21.60 5.66
C THR A 126 18.58 -21.71 4.71
N LYS A 127 18.75 -22.86 4.04
CA LYS A 127 19.83 -23.07 3.05
C LYS A 127 19.73 -22.12 1.87
N ARG A 128 18.53 -21.90 1.31
CA ARG A 128 18.29 -20.92 0.24
C ARG A 128 18.62 -19.51 0.68
N GLY A 129 18.20 -19.13 1.90
CA GLY A 129 18.53 -17.84 2.51
C GLY A 129 20.03 -17.60 2.65
N GLU A 130 20.77 -18.63 3.07
CA GLU A 130 22.23 -18.56 3.15
C GLU A 130 22.89 -18.49 1.77
N ALA A 131 22.43 -19.27 0.79
CA ALA A 131 22.98 -19.26 -0.56
C ALA A 131 22.84 -17.88 -1.21
N VAL A 132 21.66 -17.27 -1.11
CA VAL A 132 21.39 -15.90 -1.59
C VAL A 132 22.27 -14.89 -0.86
N ARG A 133 22.36 -14.98 0.47
CA ARG A 133 23.21 -14.06 1.27
C ARG A 133 24.69 -14.17 0.88
N LYS A 134 25.20 -15.39 0.71
CA LYS A 134 26.59 -15.66 0.29
C LYS A 134 26.86 -15.03 -1.08
N TYR A 135 25.94 -15.20 -2.03
CA TYR A 135 26.09 -14.64 -3.37
C TYR A 135 26.01 -13.10 -3.40
N LEU A 136 25.04 -12.51 -2.70
CA LEU A 136 24.91 -11.05 -2.64
C LEU A 136 26.11 -10.39 -1.95
N ASN A 137 26.63 -11.01 -0.90
CA ASN A 137 27.84 -10.53 -0.23
C ASN A 137 29.06 -10.63 -1.15
N SER A 138 29.24 -11.73 -1.90
CA SER A 138 30.38 -11.86 -2.80
C SER A 138 30.41 -10.78 -3.89
N ILE A 139 29.25 -10.43 -4.45
CA ILE A 139 29.14 -9.34 -5.43
C ILE A 139 29.37 -7.97 -4.79
N THR A 140 28.82 -7.75 -3.60
CA THR A 140 28.86 -6.44 -2.94
C THR A 140 30.24 -6.11 -2.43
N THR A 141 30.91 -7.08 -1.79
CA THR A 141 32.29 -6.93 -1.31
C THR A 141 33.24 -6.70 -2.48
N ALA A 142 33.05 -7.41 -3.61
CA ALA A 142 33.86 -7.18 -4.82
C ALA A 142 33.71 -5.74 -5.38
N ARG A 143 32.64 -5.04 -5.02
CA ARG A 143 32.36 -3.66 -5.45
C ARG A 143 32.67 -2.60 -4.38
N GLY A 144 33.33 -3.00 -3.30
CA GLY A 144 33.70 -2.12 -2.19
C GLY A 144 32.55 -1.81 -1.22
N GLY A 145 31.46 -2.58 -1.25
CA GLY A 145 30.38 -2.49 -0.26
C GLY A 145 30.69 -3.28 1.02
N SER A 146 29.95 -2.99 2.09
CA SER A 146 30.09 -3.69 3.38
C SER A 146 29.50 -5.09 3.32
N GLU A 147 30.14 -6.03 4.04
CA GLU A 147 29.53 -7.31 4.36
C GLU A 147 28.24 -7.10 5.15
N GLY A 148 27.22 -7.93 4.88
CA GLY A 148 25.95 -7.88 5.61
C GLY A 148 25.00 -6.76 5.19
N TYR A 149 25.27 -6.07 4.07
CA TYR A 149 24.38 -5.03 3.54
C TYR A 149 22.97 -5.56 3.24
N PHE A 150 22.84 -6.83 2.82
CA PHE A 150 21.55 -7.42 2.48
C PHE A 150 20.96 -8.26 3.62
N GLN A 151 19.73 -7.91 4.01
CA GLN A 151 18.85 -8.71 4.85
C GLN A 151 17.99 -9.61 3.98
N VAL A 152 18.12 -10.92 4.19
CA VAL A 152 17.33 -11.93 3.47
C VAL A 152 16.22 -12.41 4.40
N VAL A 153 14.97 -12.24 3.98
CA VAL A 153 13.77 -12.59 4.75
C VAL A 153 12.92 -13.59 3.97
N VAL A 154 12.45 -14.65 4.63
CA VAL A 154 11.48 -15.56 4.02
C VAL A 154 10.11 -14.90 4.10
N HIS A 155 9.51 -14.64 2.94
CA HIS A 155 8.21 -14.00 2.83
C HIS A 155 7.48 -14.59 1.62
N GLU A 156 6.20 -14.91 1.81
CA GLU A 156 5.33 -15.46 0.78
C GLU A 156 4.39 -14.35 0.28
N PRO A 157 4.83 -13.51 -0.68
CA PRO A 157 3.92 -12.55 -1.26
C PRO A 157 2.84 -13.28 -2.05
N GLY A 158 1.61 -12.76 -2.02
CA GLY A 158 0.52 -13.28 -2.82
C GLY A 158 0.88 -13.32 -4.31
N GLN A 159 0.37 -14.33 -5.01
CA GLN A 159 0.67 -14.57 -6.41
C GLN A 159 0.40 -13.32 -7.26
N VAL A 160 1.35 -12.98 -8.14
CA VAL A 160 1.22 -11.85 -9.06
C VAL A 160 0.01 -12.10 -9.97
N GLY A 161 -0.97 -11.20 -9.94
CA GLY A 161 -2.12 -11.26 -10.83
C GLY A 161 -3.45 -11.68 -10.21
N GLN A 162 -3.61 -11.69 -8.88
CA GLN A 162 -4.98 -11.51 -8.37
C GLN A 162 -5.49 -10.16 -8.92
N PRO A 163 -6.54 -10.15 -9.76
CA PRO A 163 -7.07 -8.92 -10.29
C PRO A 163 -7.43 -8.03 -9.11
N ALA A 164 -7.08 -6.75 -9.21
CA ALA A 164 -7.40 -5.75 -8.20
C ALA A 164 -8.90 -5.44 -8.16
N ASP A 165 -9.77 -6.43 -8.36
CA ASP A 165 -11.22 -6.36 -8.32
C ASP A 165 -11.73 -5.62 -7.07
N PRO A 166 -11.20 -5.86 -5.85
CA PRO A 166 -11.61 -5.09 -4.68
C PRO A 166 -11.27 -3.61 -4.79
N ALA A 167 -10.09 -3.27 -5.32
CA ALA A 167 -9.67 -1.88 -5.51
C ALA A 167 -10.46 -1.19 -6.63
N THR A 168 -10.67 -1.88 -7.75
CA THR A 168 -11.52 -1.44 -8.87
C THR A 168 -12.96 -1.20 -8.41
N ARG A 169 -13.53 -2.14 -7.64
CA ARG A 169 -14.87 -1.98 -7.06
C ARG A 169 -14.93 -0.82 -6.06
N THR A 170 -13.87 -0.61 -5.28
CA THR A 170 -13.80 0.53 -4.35
C THR A 170 -13.78 1.86 -5.10
N VAL A 171 -12.98 1.99 -6.17
CA VAL A 171 -12.95 3.20 -7.02
C VAL A 171 -14.28 3.41 -7.74
N GLN A 172 -14.88 2.35 -8.29
CA GLN A 172 -16.22 2.42 -8.88
C GLN A 172 -17.27 2.87 -7.85
N GLN A 173 -17.21 2.37 -6.62
CA GLN A 173 -18.10 2.79 -5.54
C GLN A 173 -17.83 4.24 -5.10
N MET A 174 -16.58 4.70 -5.08
CA MET A 174 -16.26 6.11 -4.82
C MET A 174 -16.90 7.02 -5.89
N HIS A 175 -16.76 6.68 -7.17
CA HIS A 175 -17.40 7.44 -8.25
C HIS A 175 -18.94 7.35 -8.22
N ALA A 176 -19.50 6.18 -7.89
CA ALA A 176 -20.94 6.00 -7.76
C ALA A 176 -21.54 6.79 -6.58
N ARG A 177 -20.80 6.90 -5.46
CA ARG A 177 -21.24 7.63 -4.26
C ARG A 177 -21.13 9.15 -4.39
N VAL A 178 -20.23 9.68 -5.24
CA VAL A 178 -20.17 11.11 -5.56
C VAL A 178 -21.45 11.60 -6.25
N ARG A 179 -22.18 10.72 -6.94
CA ARG A 179 -23.50 11.00 -7.51
C ARG A 179 -24.64 10.33 -6.72
N GLY A 180 -24.68 10.47 -5.40
CA GLY A 180 -25.90 10.26 -4.58
C GLY A 180 -26.73 9.00 -4.89
N GLY A 181 -26.10 7.90 -5.32
CA GLY A 181 -26.80 6.68 -5.71
C GLY A 181 -26.53 5.59 -4.69
N LEU A 182 -27.56 5.17 -3.96
CA LEU A 182 -27.51 3.88 -3.27
C LEU A 182 -27.47 2.79 -4.34
N GLN A 183 -26.31 2.16 -4.54
CA GLN A 183 -26.23 0.88 -5.22
C GLN A 183 -26.73 -0.20 -4.25
N GLY A 184 -28.05 -0.18 -4.02
CA GLY A 184 -28.75 -1.23 -3.32
C GLY A 184 -28.92 -2.41 -4.25
N THR A 185 -28.40 -3.56 -3.85
CA THR A 185 -28.94 -4.87 -4.25
C THR A 185 -30.36 -4.95 -3.68
N GLY A 186 -31.31 -4.30 -4.35
CA GLY A 186 -32.72 -4.44 -4.09
C GLY A 186 -33.18 -5.75 -4.71
N GLY A 187 -33.29 -6.80 -3.89
CA GLY A 187 -34.07 -7.97 -4.25
C GLY A 187 -35.53 -7.56 -4.39
N THR A 188 -36.01 -7.40 -5.61
CA THR A 188 -37.44 -7.25 -5.91
C THR A 188 -38.07 -8.63 -6.01
N THR A 189 -38.54 -9.14 -4.88
CA THR A 189 -39.55 -10.19 -4.85
C THR A 189 -40.94 -9.55 -5.02
N SER A 190 -41.67 -10.09 -6.01
CA SER A 190 -43.13 -10.15 -6.16
C SER A 190 -44.00 -8.88 -6.17
N GLY A 191 -44.81 -8.73 -7.23
CA GLY A 191 -46.16 -8.16 -7.09
C GLY A 191 -46.85 -7.60 -8.34
N GLY A 192 -47.52 -8.47 -9.12
CA GLY A 192 -48.70 -8.14 -9.95
C GLY A 192 -48.46 -8.04 -11.46
N GLY A 193 -49.14 -8.77 -12.35
CA GLY A 193 -50.22 -9.74 -12.19
C GLY A 193 -50.71 -10.29 -13.53
N SER A 194 -51.67 -11.22 -13.44
CA SER A 194 -52.56 -11.75 -14.49
C SER A 194 -52.05 -12.92 -15.36
N GLY A 195 -52.73 -14.07 -15.23
CA GLY A 195 -52.52 -15.25 -16.08
C GLY A 195 -53.08 -16.56 -15.51
N THR A 196 -54.32 -16.56 -15.01
CA THR A 196 -55.08 -17.78 -14.69
C THR A 196 -55.60 -18.47 -15.95
N SER A 197 -55.08 -19.65 -16.28
CA SER A 197 -55.72 -20.77 -17.00
C SER A 197 -54.70 -21.92 -17.01
N GLY A 198 -54.89 -23.10 -16.42
CA GLY A 198 -56.07 -23.93 -16.27
C GLY A 198 -55.82 -25.23 -17.06
N GLY A 199 -55.59 -26.35 -16.36
CA GLY A 199 -55.90 -27.70 -16.89
C GLY A 199 -54.75 -28.64 -17.30
N SER A 200 -54.72 -29.77 -16.59
CA SER A 200 -54.43 -31.17 -17.01
C SER A 200 -53.01 -31.67 -17.35
N THR A 201 -52.49 -32.49 -16.43
CA THR A 201 -52.14 -33.92 -16.55
C THR A 201 -51.47 -34.47 -17.82
N GLY A 202 -50.35 -35.19 -17.64
CA GLY A 202 -49.88 -36.21 -18.58
C GLY A 202 -48.48 -36.69 -18.23
N GLN A 203 -48.34 -38.01 -18.06
CA GLN A 203 -47.14 -38.75 -17.65
C GLN A 203 -45.92 -38.56 -18.57
#